data_AF-G4N0K9-F1
#
_entry.id   AF-G4N0K9-F1
#
_cell.length_a   1.000
_cell.length_b   1.000
_cell.length_c   1.000
_cell.angle_alpha   90.00
_cell.angle_beta   90.00
_cell.angle_gamma   90.00
#
_symmetry.space_group_name_H-M   'P 1'
#
loop_
_entity.id
_entity.type
_entity.pdbx_description
1 polymer ?
#
loop_
_entity_poly.entity_id
_entity_poly.type
_entity_poly.pdbx_seq_one_letter_code
_entity_poly.pdbx_strand_id
1 'polypeptide(L)'
;MDGQAPVWYFAYGSNLSPSVMARRGITPLDARCVRVSSHMLIFDVFGVPYSEPAMAGIREKPAGCDTPAVHGVAYLISASDYQLLRVTEGAGTGYRDVELEADSVSLPPASHTASTTFDGGRLSVATLVAKNPFDPPRLPSRRYMDLIVGGAEQSGLPGDYVEYLRGLPAYQRPVLGWLHELLAIRAFLAFWIPILTFVMNRAKAARAPSSFSSPIWTAAVVNVLFRSMWLYHDAIHRRVFKCDGGAV
;
A
#
# COMPACT_ATOMS: atom_id res chain seq x y z
N MET A 1 15.84 -14.46 21.81
CA MET A 1 16.12 -14.47 20.36
C MET A 1 15.20 -15.52 19.78
N ASP A 2 14.17 -15.11 19.06
CA ASP A 2 13.25 -16.05 18.42
C ASP A 2 14.07 -16.86 17.40
N GLY A 3 14.09 -18.19 17.55
CA GLY A 3 14.89 -19.11 16.71
C GLY A 3 14.39 -19.26 15.26
N GLN A 4 13.65 -18.28 14.75
CA GLN A 4 13.16 -18.24 13.38
C GLN A 4 14.08 -17.39 12.49
N ALA A 5 14.29 -17.84 11.26
CA ALA A 5 15.10 -17.13 10.28
C ALA A 5 14.49 -15.75 9.97
N PRO A 6 15.32 -14.72 9.73
CA PRO A 6 14.84 -13.42 9.28
C PRO A 6 14.19 -13.51 7.91
N VAL A 7 13.28 -12.58 7.62
CA VAL A 7 12.45 -12.55 6.42
C VAL A 7 12.82 -11.34 5.56
N TRP A 8 12.97 -11.55 4.26
CA TRP A 8 13.05 -10.46 3.29
C TRP A 8 11.65 -9.94 2.95
N TYR A 9 11.29 -8.79 3.49
CA TYR A 9 10.02 -8.12 3.21
C TYR A 9 10.18 -7.11 2.07
N PHE A 10 9.44 -7.30 0.98
CA PHE A 10 9.41 -6.35 -0.14
C PHE A 10 8.35 -5.27 0.05
N ALA A 11 8.81 -4.03 0.18
CA ALA A 11 7.99 -2.83 0.26
C ALA A 11 7.91 -2.12 -1.10
N TYR A 12 6.69 -1.78 -1.53
CA TYR A 12 6.43 -1.05 -2.80
C TYR A 12 5.48 0.15 -2.65
N GLY A 13 4.94 0.36 -1.44
CA GLY A 13 4.03 1.45 -1.10
C GLY A 13 4.63 2.38 -0.04
N SER A 14 3.86 2.75 0.98
CA SER A 14 4.34 3.67 2.02
C SER A 14 5.58 3.19 2.77
N ASN A 15 5.77 1.88 2.85
CA ASN A 15 6.91 1.28 3.54
C ASN A 15 8.23 1.44 2.79
N LEU A 16 8.25 2.03 1.59
CA LEU A 16 9.48 2.46 0.93
C LEU A 16 10.28 3.47 1.76
N SER A 17 9.63 4.24 2.66
CA SER A 17 10.34 5.17 3.52
C SER A 17 10.88 4.46 4.77
N PRO A 18 12.20 4.55 5.05
CA PRO A 18 12.77 4.04 6.31
C PRO A 18 12.12 4.66 7.55
N SER A 19 11.69 5.93 7.48
CA SER A 19 11.00 6.60 8.58
C SER A 19 9.64 5.95 8.91
N VAL A 20 8.97 5.38 7.91
CA VAL A 20 7.68 4.70 8.04
C VAL A 20 7.87 3.32 8.67
N MET A 21 8.97 2.64 8.37
CA MET A 21 9.39 1.41 9.06
C MET A 21 9.77 1.69 10.52
N ALA A 22 10.56 2.73 10.78
CA ALA A 22 10.96 3.11 12.14
C ALA A 22 9.76 3.50 13.03
N ARG A 23 8.76 4.21 12.49
CA ARG A 23 7.52 4.52 13.21
C ARG A 23 6.69 3.29 13.62
N ARG A 24 6.90 2.15 12.95
CA ARG A 24 6.31 0.85 13.34
C ARG A 24 7.15 0.12 14.40
N GLY A 25 8.28 0.68 14.82
CA GLY A 25 9.23 0.01 15.71
C GLY A 25 10.07 -1.05 15.00
N ILE A 26 10.14 -1.03 13.67
CA ILE A 26 10.89 -2.01 12.88
C ILE A 26 12.21 -1.39 12.45
N THR A 27 13.31 -2.05 12.81
CA THR A 27 14.67 -1.70 12.37
C THR A 27 15.20 -2.83 11.50
N PRO A 28 15.28 -2.63 10.17
CA PRO A 28 15.82 -3.64 9.26
C PRO A 28 17.28 -3.99 9.57
N LEU A 29 17.62 -5.26 9.43
CA LEU A 29 18.97 -5.81 9.48
C LEU A 29 19.75 -5.51 8.19
N ASP A 30 19.05 -5.43 7.07
CA ASP A 30 19.57 -5.07 5.75
C ASP A 30 18.44 -4.44 4.91
N ALA A 31 18.79 -3.67 3.89
CA ALA A 31 17.85 -3.02 2.97
C ALA A 31 18.45 -2.96 1.56
N ARG A 32 17.71 -3.45 0.56
CA ARG A 32 18.18 -3.51 -0.82
C ARG A 32 17.12 -3.04 -1.81
N CYS A 33 17.52 -2.23 -2.77
CA CYS A 33 16.67 -1.91 -3.92
C CYS A 33 16.55 -3.14 -4.82
N VAL A 34 15.32 -3.55 -5.09
CA VAL A 34 15.00 -4.71 -5.92
C VAL A 34 13.81 -4.39 -6.83
N ARG A 35 13.59 -5.23 -7.84
CA ARG A 35 12.41 -5.18 -8.70
C ARG A 35 11.76 -6.55 -8.80
N VAL A 36 10.44 -6.58 -8.86
CA VAL A 36 9.68 -7.81 -9.12
C VAL A 36 9.18 -7.76 -10.55
N SER A 37 9.92 -8.41 -11.45
CA SER A 37 9.70 -8.36 -12.91
C SER A 37 8.33 -8.89 -13.35
N SER A 38 7.71 -9.76 -12.54
CA SER A 38 6.39 -10.35 -12.82
C SER A 38 5.21 -9.44 -12.48
N HIS A 39 5.42 -8.32 -11.79
CA HIS A 39 4.33 -7.49 -11.26
C HIS A 39 4.47 -6.00 -11.63
N MET A 40 3.36 -5.29 -11.61
CA MET A 40 3.29 -3.83 -11.74
C MET A 40 2.56 -3.20 -10.55
N LEU A 41 2.91 -1.95 -10.24
CA LEU A 41 2.23 -1.15 -9.22
C LEU A 41 0.83 -0.74 -9.69
N ILE A 42 -0.15 -0.84 -8.80
CA ILE A 42 -1.53 -0.35 -9.02
C ILE A 42 -2.09 0.22 -7.71
N PHE A 43 -3.20 0.96 -7.78
CA PHE A 43 -3.89 1.50 -6.60
C PHE A 43 -5.30 0.93 -6.51
N ASP A 44 -5.38 -0.33 -6.09
CA ASP A 44 -6.63 -1.11 -6.04
C ASP A 44 -6.99 -1.60 -4.64
N VAL A 45 -6.22 -1.20 -3.63
CA VAL A 45 -6.55 -1.44 -2.22
C VAL A 45 -7.44 -0.31 -1.73
N PHE A 46 -8.56 -0.69 -1.15
CA PHE A 46 -9.63 0.23 -0.77
C PHE A 46 -9.17 1.33 0.20
N GLY A 47 -9.70 2.51 -0.03
CA GLY A 47 -9.58 3.66 0.86
C GLY A 47 -10.91 4.42 0.96
N VAL A 48 -10.86 5.63 1.49
CA VAL A 48 -12.02 6.48 1.74
C VAL A 48 -12.06 7.60 0.69
N PRO A 49 -13.17 7.74 -0.08
CA PRO A 49 -13.34 8.86 -1.01
C PRO A 49 -13.06 10.20 -0.33
N TYR A 50 -12.52 11.14 -1.10
CA TYR A 50 -12.16 12.50 -0.66
C TYR A 50 -11.00 12.63 0.35
N SER A 51 -10.48 11.53 0.89
CA SER A 51 -9.37 11.54 1.85
C SER A 51 -8.17 10.77 1.28
N GLU A 52 -8.16 9.45 1.45
CA GLU A 52 -7.16 8.52 0.91
C GLU A 52 -7.91 7.48 0.10
N PRO A 53 -8.23 7.73 -1.18
CA PRO A 53 -9.23 6.93 -1.90
C PRO A 53 -8.74 5.53 -2.26
N ALA A 54 -7.44 5.38 -2.53
CA ALA A 54 -6.80 4.08 -2.70
C ALA A 54 -5.38 4.05 -2.15
N MET A 55 -4.96 2.85 -1.78
CA MET A 55 -3.61 2.51 -1.33
C MET A 55 -2.92 1.61 -2.36
N ALA A 56 -1.59 1.52 -2.27
CA ALA A 56 -0.80 0.75 -3.20
C ALA A 56 -1.10 -0.75 -3.12
N GLY A 57 -1.23 -1.39 -4.27
CA GLY A 57 -1.23 -2.82 -4.48
C GLY A 57 -0.31 -3.20 -5.65
N ILE A 58 -0.16 -4.49 -5.91
CA ILE A 58 0.55 -4.98 -7.09
C ILE A 58 -0.28 -6.06 -7.78
N ARG A 59 -0.21 -6.11 -9.11
CA ARG A 59 -0.83 -7.15 -9.94
C ARG A 59 0.22 -7.74 -10.88
N GLU A 60 -0.03 -8.96 -11.35
CA GLU A 60 0.76 -9.56 -12.42
C GLU A 60 0.79 -8.60 -13.62
N LYS A 61 1.99 -8.40 -14.16
CA LYS A 61 2.22 -7.54 -15.32
C LYS A 61 1.83 -8.31 -16.59
N PRO A 62 0.84 -7.85 -17.37
CA PRO A 62 0.49 -8.49 -18.63
C PRO A 62 1.65 -8.46 -19.63
N ALA A 63 1.76 -9.49 -20.48
CA ALA A 63 2.74 -9.53 -21.56
C ALA A 63 2.54 -8.35 -22.53
N GLY A 64 3.62 -7.67 -22.90
CA GLY A 64 3.57 -6.50 -23.79
C GLY A 64 3.07 -5.21 -23.13
N CYS A 65 2.87 -5.19 -21.81
CA CYS A 65 2.52 -3.97 -21.08
C CYS A 65 3.75 -3.06 -20.92
N ASP A 66 3.60 -1.79 -21.33
CA ASP A 66 4.65 -0.76 -21.21
C ASP A 66 4.88 -0.29 -19.78
N THR A 67 3.95 -0.58 -18.86
CA THR A 67 4.11 -0.27 -17.43
C THR A 67 5.37 -0.94 -16.90
N PRO A 68 6.27 -0.21 -16.22
CA PRO A 68 7.48 -0.80 -15.67
C PRO A 68 7.13 -1.87 -14.61
N ALA A 69 8.05 -2.82 -14.44
CA ALA A 69 7.99 -3.74 -13.32
C ALA A 69 8.00 -2.96 -11.99
N VAL A 70 7.33 -3.49 -10.97
CA VAL A 70 7.30 -2.84 -9.66
C VAL A 70 8.70 -2.88 -9.04
N HIS A 71 9.24 -1.71 -8.75
CA HIS A 71 10.46 -1.56 -7.96
C HIS A 71 10.11 -1.22 -6.52
N GLY A 72 11.01 -1.61 -5.62
CA GLY A 72 10.83 -1.37 -4.20
C GLY A 72 12.06 -1.74 -3.39
N VAL A 73 11.86 -1.82 -2.08
CA VAL A 73 12.94 -2.11 -1.13
C VAL A 73 12.66 -3.45 -0.46
N ALA A 74 13.60 -4.38 -0.58
CA ALA A 74 13.63 -5.59 0.23
C ALA A 74 14.32 -5.26 1.56
N TYR A 75 13.57 -5.30 2.66
CA TYR A 75 14.09 -5.15 4.02
C TYR A 75 14.26 -6.53 4.64
N LEU A 76 15.46 -6.86 5.12
CA LEU A 76 15.68 -8.03 5.95
C LEU A 76 15.25 -7.69 7.38
N ILE A 77 14.19 -8.29 7.86
CA ILE A 77 13.64 -8.01 9.20
C ILE A 77 13.50 -9.29 10.01
N SER A 78 13.42 -9.16 11.34
CA SER A 78 13.20 -10.32 12.20
C SER A 78 11.82 -10.94 11.94
N ALA A 79 11.65 -12.23 12.25
CA ALA A 79 10.36 -12.89 12.12
C ALA A 79 9.28 -12.21 12.98
N SER A 80 9.63 -11.73 14.17
CA SER A 80 8.75 -10.96 15.05
C SER A 80 8.33 -9.62 14.45
N ASP A 81 9.26 -8.89 13.82
CA ASP A 81 8.95 -7.64 13.13
C ASP A 81 8.06 -7.87 11.91
N TYR A 82 8.26 -8.98 11.19
CA TYR A 82 7.38 -9.37 10.10
C TYR A 82 5.96 -9.64 10.60
N GLN A 83 5.79 -10.31 11.75
CA GLN A 83 4.47 -10.47 12.36
C GLN A 83 3.85 -9.12 12.78
N LEU A 84 4.64 -8.20 13.33
CA LEU A 84 4.16 -6.86 13.68
C LEU A 84 3.72 -6.06 12.44
N LEU A 85 4.50 -6.12 11.36
CA LEU A 85 4.18 -5.49 10.08
C LEU A 85 2.85 -6.03 9.53
N ARG A 86 2.72 -7.35 9.50
CA ARG A 86 1.50 -8.05 9.11
C ARG A 86 0.28 -7.63 9.93
N VAL A 87 0.45 -7.38 11.22
CA VAL A 87 -0.64 -6.88 12.09
C VAL A 87 -1.02 -5.43 11.74
N THR A 88 -0.04 -4.59 11.44
CA THR A 88 -0.21 -3.13 11.27
C THR A 88 -0.67 -2.71 9.85
N GLU A 89 -0.34 -3.46 8.79
CA GLU A 89 -0.68 -3.18 7.38
C GLU A 89 -2.16 -3.40 7.00
N GLY A 90 -3.07 -3.36 7.97
CA GLY A 90 -4.49 -3.61 7.73
C GLY A 90 -4.96 -5.00 8.14
N ALA A 91 -4.21 -5.66 9.03
CA ALA A 91 -4.71 -6.80 9.80
C ALA A 91 -5.34 -7.95 8.98
N GLY A 92 -4.88 -8.16 7.74
CA GLY A 92 -5.42 -9.20 6.84
C GLY A 92 -6.79 -8.89 6.21
N THR A 93 -7.31 -7.66 6.35
CA THR A 93 -8.56 -7.23 5.73
C THR A 93 -8.34 -6.66 4.33
N GLY A 94 -7.28 -5.88 4.15
CA GLY A 94 -6.89 -5.28 2.85
C GLY A 94 -5.93 -6.12 2.03
N TYR A 95 -5.03 -6.85 2.69
CA TYR A 95 -3.94 -7.59 2.03
C TYR A 95 -3.88 -9.07 2.43
N ARG A 96 -3.20 -9.85 1.59
CA ARG A 96 -2.75 -11.23 1.85
C ARG A 96 -1.24 -11.34 1.63
N ASP A 97 -0.57 -12.21 2.38
CA ASP A 97 0.84 -12.53 2.17
C ASP A 97 1.04 -13.36 0.90
N VAL A 98 2.11 -13.09 0.16
CA VAL A 98 2.63 -13.92 -0.93
C VAL A 98 4.15 -13.89 -0.93
N GLU A 99 4.76 -14.93 -1.49
CA GLU A 99 6.20 -14.96 -1.79
C GLU A 99 6.40 -14.69 -3.28
N LEU A 100 7.34 -13.83 -3.61
CA LEU A 100 7.69 -13.43 -4.97
C LEU A 100 9.19 -13.49 -5.18
N GLU A 101 9.60 -13.59 -6.43
CA GLU A 101 10.99 -13.49 -6.84
C GLU A 101 11.32 -12.05 -7.24
N ALA A 102 12.37 -11.49 -6.64
CA ALA A 102 12.85 -10.16 -6.91
C ALA A 102 14.27 -10.19 -7.49
N ASP A 103 14.52 -9.39 -8.50
CA ASP A 103 15.84 -9.19 -9.09
C ASP A 103 16.54 -7.99 -8.42
N SER A 104 17.86 -8.08 -8.24
CA SER A 104 18.63 -6.92 -7.79
C SER A 104 18.52 -5.77 -8.78
N VAL A 105 18.41 -4.55 -8.24
CA VAL A 105 18.53 -3.33 -9.04
C VAL A 105 19.95 -2.81 -8.86
N SER A 106 20.73 -2.78 -9.95
CA SER A 106 22.06 -2.18 -9.92
C SER A 106 21.94 -0.68 -9.63
N LEU A 107 22.25 -0.29 -8.39
CA LEU A 107 22.36 1.11 -8.02
C LEU A 107 23.64 1.70 -8.63
N PRO A 108 23.64 2.99 -9.06
CA PRO A 108 24.88 3.71 -9.30
C PRO A 108 25.75 3.65 -8.03
N PRO A 109 27.08 3.54 -8.15
CA PRO A 109 27.94 3.35 -6.99
C PRO A 109 27.94 4.62 -6.12
N ALA A 110 27.16 4.59 -5.04
CA ALA A 110 27.26 5.54 -3.95
C ALA A 110 27.35 4.77 -2.63
N SER A 111 28.59 4.65 -2.16
CA SER A 111 29.01 4.55 -0.75
C SER A 111 27.98 3.97 0.24
N HIS A 112 27.97 2.66 0.41
CA HIS A 112 28.52 2.00 1.59
C HIS A 112 28.67 0.49 1.34
N THR A 113 29.81 -0.02 1.77
CA THR A 113 30.28 -1.40 1.67
C THR A 113 29.35 -2.39 2.37
N ALA A 114 28.64 -3.20 1.57
CA ALA A 114 28.28 -4.57 1.91
C ALA A 114 28.22 -5.40 0.63
N SER A 115 29.35 -6.01 0.29
CA SER A 115 29.42 -7.06 -0.72
C SER A 115 28.67 -8.28 -0.21
N THR A 116 27.53 -8.61 -0.80
CA THR A 116 27.08 -10.00 -0.90
C THR A 116 26.53 -10.21 -2.30
N THR A 117 27.33 -10.91 -3.10
CA THR A 117 26.89 -11.59 -4.32
C THR A 117 25.52 -12.22 -4.08
N PHE A 118 24.51 -11.79 -4.84
CA PHE A 118 23.28 -12.56 -5.01
C PHE A 118 23.71 -13.92 -5.58
N ASP A 119 23.36 -15.01 -4.91
CA ASP A 119 23.52 -16.32 -5.52
C ASP A 119 22.50 -16.38 -6.68
N GLY A 120 22.96 -16.13 -7.91
CA GLY A 120 22.14 -16.12 -9.13
C GLY A 120 21.32 -14.85 -9.43
N GLY A 121 21.53 -13.72 -8.74
CA GLY A 121 20.87 -12.44 -9.07
C GLY A 121 19.41 -12.27 -8.64
N ARG A 122 18.82 -13.29 -7.98
CA ARG A 122 17.42 -13.33 -7.54
C ARG A 122 17.30 -13.49 -6.02
N LEU A 123 16.23 -12.94 -5.46
CA LEU A 123 15.92 -12.94 -4.04
C LEU A 123 14.45 -13.28 -3.83
N SER A 124 14.17 -14.33 -3.06
CA SER A 124 12.81 -14.65 -2.63
C SER A 124 12.40 -13.66 -1.54
N VAL A 125 11.29 -12.95 -1.77
CA VAL A 125 10.78 -11.90 -0.89
C VAL A 125 9.33 -12.17 -0.52
N ALA A 126 9.01 -12.00 0.76
CA ALA A 126 7.65 -11.96 1.24
C ALA A 126 7.07 -10.56 1.02
N THR A 127 5.83 -10.47 0.54
CA THR A 127 5.14 -9.19 0.39
C THR A 127 3.65 -9.32 0.62
N LEU A 128 2.97 -8.17 0.61
CA LEU A 128 1.54 -8.07 0.78
C LEU A 128 0.91 -7.74 -0.56
N VAL A 129 -0.19 -8.39 -0.95
CA VAL A 129 -0.95 -8.06 -2.16
C VAL A 129 -2.42 -7.87 -1.83
N ALA A 130 -3.14 -7.10 -2.64
CA ALA A 130 -4.55 -6.82 -2.43
C ALA A 130 -5.37 -8.12 -2.30
N LYS A 131 -6.15 -8.23 -1.22
CA LYS A 131 -7.02 -9.39 -0.96
C LYS A 131 -8.34 -9.31 -1.74
N ASN A 132 -8.92 -8.11 -1.78
CA ASN A 132 -10.17 -7.81 -2.47
C ASN A 132 -9.96 -6.57 -3.35
N PRO A 133 -9.20 -6.69 -4.45
CA PRO A 133 -8.85 -5.54 -5.28
C PRO A 133 -10.10 -4.91 -5.89
N PHE A 134 -10.09 -3.57 -5.98
CA PHE A 134 -11.11 -2.82 -6.70
C PHE A 134 -10.81 -2.78 -8.20
N ASP A 135 -11.86 -2.89 -8.99
CA ASP A 135 -11.81 -2.73 -10.43
C ASP A 135 -13.04 -1.93 -10.89
N PRO A 136 -12.88 -0.77 -11.57
CA PRO A 136 -11.60 -0.13 -11.88
C PRO A 136 -10.83 0.32 -10.62
N PRO A 137 -9.49 0.48 -10.70
CA PRO A 137 -8.69 1.05 -9.61
C PRO A 137 -9.09 2.51 -9.32
N ARG A 138 -8.68 3.02 -8.16
CA ARG A 138 -8.96 4.42 -7.76
C ARG A 138 -7.66 5.21 -7.69
N LEU A 139 -7.78 6.54 -7.68
CA LEU A 139 -6.62 7.39 -7.57
C LEU A 139 -6.09 7.40 -6.12
N PRO A 140 -4.79 7.20 -5.90
CA PRO A 140 -4.17 7.49 -4.61
C PRO A 140 -4.25 8.99 -4.32
N SER A 141 -4.25 9.41 -3.06
CA SER A 141 -4.17 10.84 -2.77
C SER A 141 -2.80 11.40 -3.15
N ARG A 142 -2.74 12.71 -3.44
CA ARG A 142 -1.46 13.38 -3.69
C ARG A 142 -0.50 13.25 -2.50
N ARG A 143 -1.01 13.38 -1.27
CA ARG A 143 -0.24 13.20 -0.04
C ARG A 143 0.41 11.81 0.04
N TYR A 144 -0.35 10.77 -0.31
CA TYR A 144 0.15 9.39 -0.30
C TYR A 144 1.19 9.15 -1.39
N MET A 145 0.98 9.71 -2.58
CA MET A 145 1.98 9.66 -3.66
C MET A 145 3.28 10.37 -3.28
N ASP A 146 3.21 11.54 -2.66
CA ASP A 146 4.41 12.26 -2.20
C ASP A 146 5.20 11.42 -1.17
N LEU A 147 4.51 10.64 -0.33
CA LEU A 147 5.15 9.71 0.61
C LEU A 147 5.84 8.54 -0.11
N ILE A 148 5.20 7.95 -1.12
CA ILE A 148 5.79 6.87 -1.94
C ILE A 148 7.02 7.38 -2.68
N VAL A 149 6.91 8.53 -3.36
CA VAL A 149 8.02 9.15 -4.11
C VAL A 149 9.17 9.51 -3.17
N GLY A 150 8.90 10.17 -2.04
CA GLY A 150 9.94 10.52 -1.07
C GLY A 150 10.61 9.28 -0.46
N GLY A 151 9.86 8.19 -0.23
CA GLY A 151 10.43 6.91 0.21
C GLY A 151 11.31 6.24 -0.85
N ALA A 152 10.88 6.29 -2.11
CA ALA A 152 11.65 5.79 -3.25
C ALA A 152 12.98 6.54 -3.41
N GLU A 153 12.95 7.87 -3.32
CA GLU A 153 14.15 8.73 -3.38
C GLU A 153 15.11 8.46 -2.21
N GLN A 154 14.59 8.42 -0.97
CA GLN A 154 15.39 8.17 0.23
C GLN A 154 16.10 6.82 0.20
N SER A 155 15.45 5.81 -0.38
CA SER A 155 16.01 4.46 -0.49
C SER A 155 16.91 4.29 -1.72
N GLY A 156 17.00 5.30 -2.58
CA GLY A 156 17.86 5.31 -3.77
C GLY A 156 17.31 4.46 -4.92
N LEU A 157 16.00 4.31 -5.08
CA LEU A 157 15.43 3.63 -6.24
C LEU A 157 15.87 4.30 -7.56
N PRO A 158 15.93 3.55 -8.69
CA PRO A 158 16.32 4.09 -9.99
C PRO A 158 15.56 5.35 -10.38
N GLY A 159 16.29 6.34 -10.90
CA GLY A 159 15.73 7.65 -11.22
C GLY A 159 14.60 7.59 -12.25
N ASP A 160 14.69 6.70 -13.24
CA ASP A 160 13.63 6.45 -14.22
C ASP A 160 12.34 5.92 -13.58
N TYR A 161 12.45 5.02 -12.60
CA TYR A 161 11.29 4.54 -11.85
C TYR A 161 10.72 5.61 -10.92
N VAL A 162 11.57 6.44 -10.30
CA VAL A 162 11.10 7.59 -9.50
C VAL A 162 10.33 8.58 -10.39
N GLU A 163 10.81 8.89 -11.60
CA GLU A 163 10.06 9.74 -12.53
C GLU A 163 8.74 9.10 -12.97
N TYR A 164 8.74 7.79 -13.22
CA TYR A 164 7.50 7.05 -13.46
C TYR A 164 6.50 7.24 -12.31
N LEU A 165 6.93 7.08 -11.05
CA LEU A 165 6.06 7.30 -9.88
C LEU A 165 5.53 8.74 -9.81
N ARG A 166 6.34 9.75 -10.12
CA ARG A 166 5.92 11.16 -10.14
C ARG A 166 4.90 11.45 -11.24
N GLY A 167 4.96 10.71 -12.35
CA GLY A 167 4.02 10.81 -13.47
C GLY A 167 2.67 10.13 -13.24
N LEU A 168 2.51 9.33 -12.19
CA LEU A 168 1.24 8.66 -11.90
C LEU A 168 0.16 9.66 -11.47
N PRO A 169 -1.09 9.47 -11.92
CA PRO A 169 -2.20 10.35 -11.55
C PRO A 169 -2.50 10.23 -10.06
N ALA A 170 -2.79 11.35 -9.41
CA ALA A 170 -3.12 11.40 -7.99
C ALA A 170 -4.37 12.26 -7.76
N TYR A 171 -5.23 11.81 -6.86
CA TYR A 171 -6.38 12.57 -6.41
C TYR A 171 -5.91 13.83 -5.66
N GLN A 172 -6.37 14.97 -6.14
CA GLN A 172 -6.28 16.24 -5.46
C GLN A 172 -7.67 16.67 -5.06
N ARG A 173 -7.79 17.12 -3.80
CA ARG A 173 -9.05 17.62 -3.31
C ARG A 173 -9.46 18.86 -4.12
N PRO A 174 -10.66 18.90 -4.71
CA PRO A 174 -11.09 20.03 -5.52
C PRO A 174 -11.24 21.28 -4.66
N VAL A 175 -10.97 22.43 -5.26
CA VAL A 175 -11.26 23.74 -4.67
C VAL A 175 -12.74 24.03 -4.90
N LEU A 176 -13.54 23.99 -3.83
CA LEU A 176 -14.99 24.17 -3.87
C LEU A 176 -15.41 25.37 -3.03
N GLY A 177 -16.59 25.93 -3.32
CA GLY A 177 -17.23 26.90 -2.43
C GLY A 177 -17.61 26.26 -1.09
N TRP A 178 -17.66 27.06 -0.02
CA TRP A 178 -17.80 26.53 1.35
C TRP A 178 -19.03 25.62 1.55
N LEU A 179 -20.20 25.99 1.02
CA LEU A 179 -21.42 25.17 1.10
C LEU A 179 -21.26 23.84 0.36
N HIS A 180 -20.66 23.90 -0.83
CA HIS A 180 -20.46 22.72 -1.65
C HIS A 180 -19.45 21.77 -1.02
N GLU A 181 -18.33 22.28 -0.49
CA GLU A 181 -17.36 21.48 0.26
C GLU A 181 -17.99 20.84 1.52
N LEU A 182 -18.79 21.62 2.25
CA LEU A 182 -19.48 21.16 3.46
C LEU A 182 -20.41 19.99 3.15
N LEU A 183 -21.25 20.12 2.13
CA LEU A 183 -22.25 19.10 1.78
C LEU A 183 -21.64 17.91 1.02
N ALA A 184 -20.71 18.15 0.09
CA ALA A 184 -20.13 17.11 -0.74
C ALA A 184 -19.04 16.32 -0.01
N ILE A 185 -18.13 16.99 0.70
CA ILE A 185 -16.95 16.32 1.26
C ILE A 185 -17.11 16.12 2.77
N ARG A 186 -17.36 17.20 3.51
CA ARG A 186 -17.36 17.13 4.98
C ARG A 186 -18.50 16.27 5.52
N ALA A 187 -19.71 16.43 5.00
CA ALA A 187 -20.86 15.62 5.41
C ALA A 187 -20.66 14.13 5.06
N PHE A 188 -20.11 13.84 3.88
CA PHE A 188 -19.77 12.47 3.48
C PHE A 188 -18.78 11.83 4.46
N LEU A 189 -17.67 12.52 4.75
CA LEU A 189 -16.65 12.04 5.68
C LEU A 189 -17.18 11.93 7.11
N ALA A 190 -17.98 12.90 7.58
CA ALA A 190 -18.59 12.90 8.91
C ALA A 190 -19.56 11.73 9.10
N PHE A 191 -20.20 11.26 8.02
CA PHE A 191 -21.04 10.07 8.06
C PHE A 191 -20.21 8.77 8.06
N TRP A 192 -19.27 8.61 7.11
CA TRP A 192 -18.58 7.33 6.90
C TRP A 192 -17.42 7.08 7.88
N ILE A 193 -16.65 8.10 8.28
CA ILE A 193 -15.46 7.91 9.13
C ILE A 193 -15.81 7.31 10.51
N PRO A 194 -16.86 7.75 11.23
CA PRO A 194 -17.22 7.15 12.50
C PRO A 194 -17.61 5.68 12.37
N ILE A 195 -18.37 5.32 11.33
CA ILE A 195 -18.78 3.94 11.05
C ILE A 195 -17.55 3.07 10.75
N LEU A 196 -16.67 3.54 9.87
CA LEU A 196 -15.42 2.86 9.54
C LEU A 196 -14.55 2.67 10.78
N THR A 197 -14.37 3.71 11.59
CA THR A 197 -13.57 3.67 12.82
C THR A 197 -14.13 2.66 13.81
N PHE A 198 -15.45 2.65 14.00
CA PHE A 198 -16.12 1.67 14.86
C PHE A 198 -15.88 0.24 14.37
N VAL A 199 -16.16 -0.04 13.09
CA VAL A 199 -16.00 -1.39 12.51
C VAL A 199 -14.54 -1.84 12.56
N MET A 200 -13.60 -0.96 12.21
CA MET A 200 -12.16 -1.26 12.26
C MET A 200 -11.68 -1.54 13.68
N ASN A 201 -12.14 -0.79 14.69
CA ASN A 201 -11.78 -1.03 16.09
C ASN A 201 -12.35 -2.37 16.59
N ARG A 202 -13.57 -2.73 16.18
CA ARG A 202 -14.16 -4.04 16.52
C ARG A 202 -13.43 -5.19 15.83
N ALA A 203 -13.04 -5.02 14.57
CA ALA A 203 -12.23 -6.00 13.84
C ALA A 203 -10.86 -6.21 14.49
N LYS A 204 -10.20 -5.13 14.94
CA LYS A 204 -8.95 -5.20 15.71
C LYS A 204 -9.13 -5.90 17.06
N ALA A 205 -10.20 -5.60 17.79
CA ALA A 205 -10.47 -6.18 19.11
C ALA A 205 -10.88 -7.67 19.06
N ALA A 206 -11.50 -8.12 17.97
CA ALA A 206 -11.91 -9.52 17.80
C ALA A 206 -10.76 -10.48 17.46
N ARG A 207 -9.51 -9.99 17.43
CA ARG A 207 -8.35 -10.75 16.99
C ARG A 207 -7.66 -11.45 18.16
N ALA A 208 -7.32 -12.73 17.98
CA ALA A 208 -6.44 -13.42 18.92
C ALA A 208 -5.00 -12.86 18.80
N PRO A 209 -4.29 -12.58 19.91
CA PRO A 209 -2.97 -11.94 19.91
C PRO A 209 -1.92 -12.63 19.03
N SER A 210 -2.06 -13.95 18.82
CA SER A 210 -1.11 -14.80 18.11
C SER A 210 -1.51 -15.16 16.68
N SER A 211 -2.67 -14.69 16.17
CA SER A 211 -3.16 -15.10 14.85
C SER A 211 -3.14 -13.96 13.83
N PHE A 212 -2.49 -14.20 12.70
CA PHE A 212 -2.54 -13.29 11.55
C PHE A 212 -3.95 -13.20 10.97
N SER A 213 -4.70 -14.29 11.00
CA SER A 213 -6.05 -14.34 10.43
C SER A 213 -7.04 -13.56 11.28
N SER A 214 -7.48 -12.42 10.76
CA SER A 214 -8.76 -11.85 11.19
C SER A 214 -9.85 -12.90 10.97
N PRO A 215 -10.80 -13.12 11.92
CA PRO A 215 -11.92 -14.03 11.67
C PRO A 215 -12.56 -13.72 10.31
N ILE A 216 -12.88 -14.73 9.51
CA ILE A 216 -13.33 -14.54 8.11
C ILE A 216 -14.45 -13.50 8.00
N TRP A 217 -15.37 -13.50 8.98
CA TRP A 217 -16.47 -12.53 9.05
C TRP A 217 -16.00 -11.07 9.17
N THR A 218 -14.90 -10.78 9.89
CA THR A 218 -14.40 -9.40 10.04
C THR A 218 -13.90 -8.83 8.72
N ALA A 219 -13.13 -9.62 7.95
CA ALA A 219 -12.67 -9.20 6.62
C ALA A 219 -13.85 -9.03 5.64
N ALA A 220 -14.85 -9.91 5.72
CA ALA A 220 -16.07 -9.79 4.92
C ALA A 220 -16.86 -8.52 5.25
N VAL A 221 -17.06 -8.20 6.53
CA VAL A 221 -17.76 -6.99 6.99
C VAL A 221 -17.04 -5.73 6.53
N VAL A 222 -15.71 -5.68 6.68
CA VAL A 222 -14.90 -4.53 6.22
C VAL A 222 -15.02 -4.36 4.70
N ASN A 223 -14.90 -5.45 3.94
CA ASN A 223 -15.04 -5.40 2.48
C ASN A 223 -16.45 -4.94 2.04
N VAL A 224 -17.51 -5.46 2.67
CA VAL A 224 -18.90 -5.03 2.40
C VAL A 224 -19.08 -3.54 2.72
N LEU A 225 -18.51 -3.06 3.82
CA LEU A 225 -18.58 -1.65 4.21
C LEU A 225 -17.92 -0.74 3.17
N PHE A 226 -16.67 -1.02 2.77
CA PHE A 226 -15.98 -0.24 1.74
C PHE A 226 -16.69 -0.31 0.40
N ARG A 227 -17.18 -1.48 -0.03
CA ARG A 227 -17.96 -1.63 -1.27
C ARG A 227 -19.26 -0.85 -1.24
N SER A 228 -19.96 -0.83 -0.11
CA SER A 228 -21.21 -0.09 0.06
C SER A 228 -20.97 1.42 0.01
N MET A 229 -19.91 1.89 0.67
CA MET A 229 -19.48 3.29 0.62
C MET A 229 -19.13 3.73 -0.80
N TRP A 230 -18.31 2.95 -1.51
CA TRP A 230 -17.93 3.24 -2.89
C TRP A 230 -19.10 3.13 -3.87
N LEU A 231 -20.01 2.16 -3.68
CA LEU A 231 -21.21 2.03 -4.51
C LEU A 231 -22.13 3.24 -4.33
N TYR A 232 -22.38 3.65 -3.10
CA TYR A 232 -23.13 4.88 -2.80
C TYR A 232 -22.47 6.10 -3.42
N HIS A 233 -21.15 6.22 -3.26
CA HIS A 233 -20.37 7.30 -3.84
C HIS A 233 -20.55 7.36 -5.37
N ASP A 234 -20.34 6.25 -6.06
CA ASP A 234 -20.31 6.21 -7.52
C ASP A 234 -21.69 6.34 -8.16
N ALA A 235 -22.71 5.76 -7.54
CA ALA A 235 -24.07 5.73 -8.07
C ALA A 235 -24.86 7.01 -7.77
N ILE A 236 -24.61 7.64 -6.63
CA ILE A 236 -25.42 8.75 -6.12
C ILE A 236 -24.55 9.97 -5.85
N HIS A 237 -23.63 9.88 -4.90
CA HIS A 237 -22.99 11.06 -4.30
C HIS A 237 -22.20 11.88 -5.31
N ARG A 238 -21.34 11.24 -6.12
CA ARG A 238 -20.53 11.93 -7.13
C ARG A 238 -21.38 12.59 -8.22
N ARG A 239 -22.58 12.05 -8.50
CA ARG A 239 -23.50 12.60 -9.51
C ARG A 239 -24.25 13.81 -8.99
N VAL A 240 -24.70 13.76 -7.73
CA VAL A 240 -25.38 14.86 -7.05
C VAL A 240 -24.45 16.05 -6.86
N PHE A 241 -23.24 15.80 -6.36
CA PHE A 241 -22.29 16.86 -5.99
C PHE A 241 -21.24 17.15 -7.07
N LYS A 242 -21.18 16.40 -8.17
CA LYS A 242 -20.18 16.56 -9.25
C LYS A 242 -18.74 16.60 -8.72
N CYS A 243 -18.40 15.67 -7.83
CA CYS A 243 -17.06 15.53 -7.24
C CYS A 243 -16.61 14.06 -7.29
N ASP A 244 -15.47 13.78 -7.91
CA ASP A 244 -14.99 12.41 -8.17
C ASP A 244 -14.51 11.66 -6.93
N GLY A 245 -14.05 12.36 -5.88
CA GLY A 245 -13.56 11.74 -4.65
C GLY A 245 -12.41 10.75 -4.83
N GLY A 246 -11.68 10.80 -5.95
CA GLY A 246 -10.64 9.84 -6.33
C GLY A 246 -11.12 8.69 -7.20
N ALA A 247 -12.37 8.70 -7.66
CA ALA A 247 -12.81 7.83 -8.75
C ALA A 247 -12.14 8.23 -10.08
N VAL A 248 -11.82 7.24 -10.90
CA VAL A 248 -11.39 7.39 -12.30
C VAL A 248 -12.63 7.39 -13.21
#